data_AF-A0A136JMY8-F1
#
_entry.id   AF-A0A136JMY8-F1
#
_cell.length_a   1.000
_cell.length_b   1.000
_cell.length_c   1.000
_cell.angle_alpha   90.00
_cell.angle_beta   90.00
_cell.angle_gamma   90.00
#
_symmetry.space_group_name_H-M   'P 1'
#
loop_
_entity.id
_entity.type
_entity.pdbx_description
1 polymer ?
#
loop_
_entity_poly.entity_id
_entity_poly.type
_entity_poly.pdbx_seq_one_letter_code
_entity_poly.pdbx_strand_id
1 'polypeptide(L)'
;MKKVISDLDILEKMICIEKQMDEYIGCTDLVETKEGDEIIYTLRLLRSIYSRFVKNKKSVPSKWVTLNIREEKEMYVLHTAFVERLTPSFPGDDYLPDQSKEFWACHALVWGSQEIIPGSEINKCSW
;
A
#
# COMPACT_ATOMS: atom_id res chain seq x y z
N MET A 1 -12.19 18.07 15.22
CA MET A 1 -12.19 17.13 16.37
C MET A 1 -11.02 16.17 16.19
N LYS A 2 -10.11 16.07 17.15
CA LYS A 2 -8.93 15.20 17.10
C LYS A 2 -9.32 13.81 17.59
N LYS A 3 -9.05 12.76 16.80
CA LYS A 3 -9.16 11.35 17.23
C LYS A 3 -7.78 10.83 17.59
N VAL A 4 -7.69 10.03 18.65
CA VAL A 4 -6.44 9.47 19.17
C VAL A 4 -6.54 7.96 19.12
N ILE A 5 -5.52 7.31 18.60
CA ILE A 5 -5.33 5.86 18.74
C ILE A 5 -4.57 5.69 20.05
N SER A 6 -5.26 5.22 21.10
CA SER A 6 -4.68 4.95 22.42
C SER A 6 -4.16 3.52 22.53
N ASP A 7 -3.44 3.24 23.61
CA ASP A 7 -3.11 1.89 24.07
C ASP A 7 -2.26 1.06 23.10
N LEU A 8 -1.22 1.70 22.55
CA LEU A 8 -0.15 0.97 21.89
C LEU A 8 0.73 0.35 22.96
N ASP A 9 0.69 -0.97 23.09
CA ASP A 9 1.61 -1.70 23.94
C ASP A 9 2.95 -1.82 23.21
N ILE A 10 3.89 -0.95 23.57
CA ILE A 10 5.14 -0.75 22.84
C ILE A 10 6.23 -1.69 23.39
N LEU A 11 6.00 -2.99 23.30
CA LEU A 11 6.91 -4.03 23.82
C LEU A 11 7.74 -4.70 22.71
N GLU A 12 7.41 -4.46 21.45
CA GLU A 12 8.02 -5.11 20.30
C GLU A 12 8.90 -4.16 19.49
N LYS A 13 9.99 -4.68 18.92
CA LYS A 13 10.91 -3.93 18.04
C LYS A 13 10.23 -3.38 16.79
N MET A 14 9.13 -4.00 16.36
CA MET A 14 8.32 -3.54 15.24
C MET A 14 6.85 -3.66 15.64
N ILE A 15 6.13 -2.55 15.52
CA ILE A 15 4.70 -2.47 15.85
C ILE A 15 3.97 -2.09 14.57
N CYS A 16 3.09 -2.98 14.13
CA CYS A 16 2.19 -2.72 13.01
C CYS A 16 0.76 -2.60 13.53
N ILE A 17 0.15 -1.44 13.35
CA ILE A 17 -1.22 -1.17 13.78
C ILE A 17 -2.07 -1.03 12.53
N GLU A 18 -3.10 -1.85 12.41
CA GLU A 18 -4.18 -1.66 11.46
C GLU A 18 -5.45 -1.34 12.25
N LYS A 19 -6.02 -0.16 12.03
CA LYS A 19 -7.21 0.28 12.75
C LYS A 19 -8.31 0.70 11.79
N GLN A 20 -9.48 0.07 11.95
CA GLN A 20 -10.72 0.56 11.37
C GLN A 20 -11.29 1.66 12.26
N MET A 21 -11.70 2.76 11.63
CA MET A 21 -12.33 3.90 12.26
C MET A 21 -13.85 3.87 12.00
N ASP A 22 -14.62 4.58 12.83
CA ASP A 22 -16.08 4.61 12.70
C ASP A 22 -16.56 5.37 11.45
N GLU A 23 -15.73 6.30 10.95
CA GLU A 23 -16.00 7.15 9.80
C GLU A 23 -14.90 7.05 8.74
N TYR A 24 -15.17 7.58 7.54
CA TYR A 24 -14.15 7.72 6.51
C TYR A 24 -13.12 8.76 6.92
N ILE A 25 -11.84 8.38 6.85
CA ILE A 25 -10.71 9.22 7.32
C ILE A 25 -9.82 9.71 6.18
N GLY A 26 -10.14 9.33 4.94
CA GLY A 26 -9.42 9.71 3.75
C GLY A 26 -9.78 8.82 2.57
N CYS A 27 -8.94 8.84 1.54
CA CYS A 27 -9.05 7.95 0.39
C CYS A 27 -7.83 7.04 0.30
N THR A 28 -8.04 5.85 -0.25
CA THR A 28 -6.97 4.94 -0.68
C THR A 28 -6.88 4.95 -2.20
N ASP A 29 -5.64 4.89 -2.70
CA ASP A 29 -5.37 4.69 -4.13
C ASP A 29 -5.24 3.20 -4.49
N LEU A 30 -5.22 2.31 -3.50
CA LEU A 30 -5.24 0.87 -3.73
C LEU A 30 -6.67 0.40 -3.90
N VAL A 31 -7.00 -0.09 -5.08
CA VAL A 31 -8.36 -0.51 -5.44
C VAL A 31 -8.38 -1.94 -5.94
N GLU A 32 -9.46 -2.65 -5.64
CA GLU A 32 -9.75 -3.92 -6.28
C GLU A 32 -9.90 -3.72 -7.80
N THR A 33 -9.47 -4.70 -8.57
CA THR A 33 -9.53 -4.75 -10.03
C THR A 33 -10.30 -5.97 -10.51
N LYS A 34 -10.96 -5.85 -11.65
CA LYS A 34 -11.75 -6.90 -12.31
C LYS A 34 -11.42 -6.97 -13.79
N GLU A 35 -11.98 -7.96 -14.47
CA GLU A 35 -11.91 -8.06 -15.92
C GLU A 35 -12.45 -6.77 -16.59
N GLY A 36 -11.73 -6.28 -17.59
CA GLY A 36 -12.03 -5.02 -18.29
C GLY A 36 -11.39 -3.76 -17.70
N ASP A 37 -10.71 -3.85 -16.55
CA ASP A 37 -9.89 -2.74 -16.04
C ASP A 37 -8.62 -2.55 -16.88
N GLU A 38 -8.24 -1.29 -17.09
CA GLU A 38 -7.06 -0.92 -17.88
C GLU A 38 -5.78 -0.97 -17.03
N ILE A 39 -5.15 -2.15 -17.00
CA ILE A 39 -3.95 -2.39 -16.20
C ILE A 39 -2.68 -1.97 -16.93
N ILE A 40 -1.78 -1.33 -16.19
CA ILE A 40 -0.41 -1.03 -16.63
C ILE A 40 0.56 -1.26 -15.48
N TYR A 41 1.78 -1.66 -15.79
CA TYR A 41 2.84 -1.81 -14.80
C TYR A 41 3.92 -0.76 -15.06
N THR A 42 4.46 -0.18 -14.00
CA THR A 42 5.52 0.82 -14.12
C THR A 42 6.36 0.85 -12.84
N LEU A 43 7.58 1.38 -12.94
CA LEU A 43 8.45 1.57 -11.79
C LEU A 43 8.06 2.84 -11.05
N ARG A 44 7.94 2.74 -9.72
CA ARG A 44 7.81 3.92 -8.85
C ARG A 44 9.19 4.50 -8.56
N LEU A 45 9.24 5.81 -8.31
CA LEU A 45 10.48 6.46 -7.91
C LEU A 45 11.05 5.76 -6.66
N LEU A 46 12.38 5.52 -6.64
CA LEU A 46 13.10 4.82 -5.57
C LEU A 46 12.67 3.36 -5.34
N ARG A 47 11.97 2.72 -6.28
CA ARG A 47 11.62 1.30 -6.24
C ARG A 47 12.20 0.58 -7.46
N SER A 48 12.75 -0.61 -7.23
CA SER A 48 13.34 -1.47 -8.28
C SER A 48 12.34 -2.46 -8.88
N ILE A 49 11.14 -2.57 -8.30
CA ILE A 49 10.14 -3.56 -8.67
C ILE A 49 8.94 -2.87 -9.31
N TYR A 50 8.44 -3.47 -10.39
CA TYR A 50 7.25 -3.01 -11.08
C TYR A 50 6.05 -3.04 -10.15
N SER A 51 5.34 -1.92 -10.09
CA SER A 51 4.06 -1.80 -9.39
C SER A 51 2.92 -1.90 -10.41
N ARG A 52 1.80 -2.49 -10.00
CA ARG A 52 0.59 -2.63 -10.82
C ARG A 52 -0.32 -1.42 -10.64
N PHE A 53 -0.76 -0.82 -11.73
CA PHE A 53 -1.66 0.33 -11.76
C PHE A 53 -2.90 0.08 -12.62
N VAL A 54 -3.97 0.82 -12.35
CA VAL A 54 -5.22 0.84 -13.12
C VAL A 54 -5.56 2.26 -13.59
N LYS A 55 -5.77 2.43 -14.90
CA LYS A 55 -5.97 3.76 -15.53
C LYS A 55 -7.40 4.28 -15.44
N ASN A 56 -8.39 3.38 -15.43
CA ASN A 56 -9.81 3.70 -15.51
C ASN A 56 -10.54 3.61 -14.16
N LYS A 57 -9.81 3.76 -13.04
CA LYS A 57 -10.36 3.81 -11.69
C LYS A 57 -9.92 5.06 -10.94
N LYS A 58 -10.61 5.34 -9.84
CA LYS A 58 -10.35 6.48 -8.94
C LYS A 58 -10.17 5.97 -7.53
N SER A 59 -9.48 6.76 -6.72
CA SER A 59 -9.30 6.53 -5.29
C SER A 59 -10.66 6.41 -4.60
N VAL A 60 -10.75 5.55 -3.59
CA VAL A 60 -12.01 5.27 -2.88
C VAL A 60 -11.91 5.67 -1.41
N PRO A 61 -13.00 6.14 -0.78
CA PRO A 61 -13.00 6.45 0.64
C PRO A 61 -12.63 5.22 1.48
N SER A 62 -11.74 5.40 2.45
CA SER A 62 -11.33 4.33 3.37
C SER A 62 -11.55 4.74 4.83
N LYS A 63 -11.89 3.76 5.64
CA LYS A 63 -12.01 3.88 7.11
C LYS A 63 -10.79 3.30 7.81
N TRP A 64 -9.80 2.80 7.08
CA TRP A 64 -8.64 2.12 7.63
C TRP A 64 -7.43 3.05 7.67
N VAL A 65 -6.69 2.96 8.77
CA VAL A 65 -5.35 3.55 8.89
C VAL A 65 -4.37 2.46 9.30
N THR A 66 -3.21 2.48 8.66
CA THR A 66 -2.08 1.63 9.01
C THR A 66 -0.93 2.49 9.50
N LEU A 67 -0.28 2.05 10.58
CA LEU A 67 0.92 2.65 11.16
C LEU A 67 1.97 1.54 11.33
N ASN A 68 3.19 1.79 10.87
CA ASN A 68 4.34 0.95 11.17
C ASN A 68 5.34 1.78 11.98
N ILE A 69 5.61 1.36 13.21
CA ILE A 69 6.52 2.01 14.14
C ILE A 69 7.64 1.01 14.44
N ARG A 70 8.89 1.47 14.46
CA ARG A 70 10.07 0.62 14.67
C ARG A 70 10.95 1.17 15.77
N GLU A 71 11.52 0.29 16.56
CA GLU A 71 12.57 0.64 17.50
C GLU A 71 13.90 0.84 16.77
N GLU A 72 14.48 2.02 16.89
CA GLU A 72 15.81 2.35 16.40
C GLU A 72 16.59 3.04 17.53
N LYS A 73 17.72 2.45 17.95
CA LYS A 73 18.63 3.04 18.95
C LYS A 73 17.90 3.59 20.19
N GLU A 74 17.08 2.75 20.83
CA GLU A 74 16.34 3.07 22.07
C GLU A 74 15.21 4.12 21.92
N MET A 75 14.85 4.49 20.69
CA MET A 75 13.68 5.32 20.40
C MET A 75 12.77 4.64 19.38
N TYR A 76 11.49 5.03 19.37
CA TYR A 76 10.54 4.57 18.36
C TYR A 76 10.43 5.60 17.25
N VAL A 77 10.54 5.14 16.00
CA VAL A 77 10.41 5.93 14.79
C VAL A 77 9.17 5.50 14.04
N LEU A 78 8.34 6.46 13.62
CA LEU A 78 7.25 6.21 12.69
C LEU A 78 7.84 5.93 11.31
N HIS A 79 7.91 4.66 10.93
CA HIS A 79 8.49 4.24 9.67
C HIS A 79 7.52 4.46 8.49
N THR A 80 6.23 4.21 8.68
CA THR A 80 5.20 4.58 7.68
C THR A 80 3.83 4.78 8.31
N ALA A 81 2.99 5.60 7.67
CA ALA A 81 1.59 5.79 8.00
C ALA A 81 0.79 6.04 6.71
N PHE A 82 -0.32 5.34 6.51
CA PHE A 82 -1.16 5.53 5.32
C PHE A 82 -2.62 5.15 5.56
N VAL A 83 -3.51 5.68 4.70
CA VAL A 83 -4.95 5.41 4.71
C VAL A 83 -5.22 4.19 3.84
N GLU A 84 -5.05 3.01 4.43
CA GLU A 84 -5.59 1.71 3.98
C GLU A 84 -5.17 0.64 5.00
N ARG A 85 -5.62 -0.61 4.81
CA ARG A 85 -5.07 -1.81 5.44
C ARG A 85 -3.66 -2.13 4.97
N LEU A 86 -2.92 -2.90 5.77
CA LEU A 86 -1.63 -3.45 5.38
C LEU A 86 -1.82 -4.41 4.20
N THR A 87 -0.89 -4.36 3.27
CA THR A 87 -0.94 -5.15 2.03
C THR A 87 0.35 -5.93 1.87
N PRO A 88 0.32 -7.11 1.22
CA PRO A 88 1.55 -7.82 0.91
C PRO A 88 2.42 -6.96 -0.02
N SER A 89 3.73 -7.12 0.07
CA SER A 89 4.68 -6.50 -0.87
C SER A 89 4.34 -6.87 -2.31
N PHE A 90 4.77 -6.09 -3.30
CA PHE A 90 4.62 -6.47 -4.70
C PHE A 90 5.39 -7.78 -4.98
N PRO A 91 4.91 -8.64 -5.89
CA PRO A 91 5.65 -9.82 -6.26
C PRO A 91 7.00 -9.43 -6.88
N GLY A 92 8.05 -10.18 -6.54
CA GLY A 92 9.43 -9.84 -6.92
C GLY A 92 10.15 -8.93 -5.93
N ASP A 93 9.50 -8.52 -4.84
CA ASP A 93 10.17 -8.00 -3.65
C ASP A 93 10.70 -9.14 -2.76
N ASP A 94 11.66 -8.82 -1.90
CA ASP A 94 12.37 -9.79 -1.04
C ASP A 94 11.47 -10.38 0.07
N TYR A 95 10.21 -9.97 0.15
CA TYR A 95 9.32 -10.23 1.29
C TYR A 95 7.93 -10.75 0.87
N LEU A 96 7.61 -11.96 1.33
CA LEU A 96 6.29 -12.65 1.30
C LEU A 96 5.66 -12.94 -0.09
N PRO A 97 6.12 -13.99 -0.79
CA PRO A 97 5.73 -14.25 -2.19
C PRO A 97 4.36 -14.96 -2.38
N ASP A 98 3.91 -15.83 -1.48
CA ASP A 98 2.84 -16.78 -1.83
C ASP A 98 1.45 -16.11 -1.93
N GLN A 99 1.09 -15.27 -0.97
CA GLN A 99 -0.19 -14.52 -0.99
C GLN A 99 -0.12 -13.23 -1.80
N SER A 100 1.09 -12.76 -2.12
CA SER A 100 1.32 -11.50 -2.82
C SER A 100 0.76 -11.55 -4.24
N LYS A 101 1.04 -12.62 -4.99
CA LYS A 101 0.56 -12.73 -6.38
C LYS A 101 -0.95 -12.76 -6.49
N GLU A 102 -1.62 -13.54 -5.63
CA GLU A 102 -3.07 -13.64 -5.61
C GLU A 102 -3.71 -12.28 -5.26
N PHE A 103 -3.16 -11.59 -4.25
CA PHE A 103 -3.62 -10.26 -3.89
C PHE A 103 -3.46 -9.26 -5.04
N TRP A 104 -2.27 -9.18 -5.63
CA TRP A 104 -1.98 -8.21 -6.69
C TRP A 104 -2.59 -8.58 -8.05
N ALA A 105 -3.05 -9.82 -8.26
CA ALA A 105 -3.86 -10.19 -9.42
C ALA A 105 -5.23 -9.47 -9.41
N CYS A 106 -5.77 -9.20 -8.23
CA CYS A 106 -7.05 -8.53 -8.05
C CYS A 106 -6.96 -7.12 -7.42
N HIS A 107 -5.77 -6.56 -7.21
CA HIS A 107 -5.60 -5.18 -6.71
C HIS A 107 -4.57 -4.38 -7.50
N ALA A 108 -4.78 -3.07 -7.63
CA ALA A 108 -3.84 -2.17 -8.30
C ALA A 108 -3.89 -0.76 -7.70
N LEU A 109 -2.83 0.01 -7.89
CA LEU A 109 -2.79 1.43 -7.55
C LEU A 109 -3.49 2.26 -8.63
N VAL A 110 -4.22 3.30 -8.26
CA VAL A 110 -4.84 4.24 -9.21
C VAL A 110 -3.75 4.96 -10.01
N TRP A 111 -3.90 5.02 -11.33
CA TRP A 111 -2.93 5.72 -12.18
C TRP A 111 -2.81 7.21 -11.80
N GLY A 112 -1.57 7.70 -11.70
CA GLY A 112 -1.28 9.08 -11.29
C GLY A 112 -1.30 9.32 -9.77
N SER A 113 -1.58 8.30 -8.95
CA SER A 113 -1.53 8.42 -7.48
C SER A 113 -0.12 8.42 -6.89
N GLN A 114 0.88 8.04 -7.69
CA GLN A 114 2.26 7.88 -7.25
C GLN A 114 3.21 8.44 -8.30
N GLU A 115 4.38 8.91 -7.87
CA GLU A 115 5.47 9.26 -8.77
C GLU A 115 6.06 8.00 -9.42
N ILE A 116 6.23 8.06 -10.73
CA ILE A 116 6.72 6.96 -11.56
C ILE A 116 8.00 7.37 -12.29
N ILE A 117 8.75 6.39 -12.77
CA ILE A 117 9.86 6.60 -13.71
C ILE A 117 9.26 6.68 -15.12
N PRO A 118 9.25 7.85 -15.80
CA PRO A 118 8.64 7.98 -17.12
C PRO A 118 9.33 7.06 -18.15
N GLY A 119 8.53 6.40 -19.00
CA GLY A 119 9.04 5.48 -20.02
C GLY A 119 9.31 4.06 -19.52
N SER A 120 9.07 3.79 -18.23
CA SER A 120 9.15 2.43 -17.68
C SER A 120 7.84 1.65 -17.79
N GLU A 121 6.82 2.17 -18.47
CA GLU A 121 5.51 1.53 -18.56
C GLU A 121 5.52 0.27 -19.43
N ILE A 122 4.96 -0.83 -18.90
CA ILE A 122 4.79 -2.10 -19.62
C ILE A 122 3.37 -2.65 -19.44
N ASN A 123 2.87 -3.37 -20.45
CA ASN A 123 1.52 -3.94 -20.44
C ASN A 123 1.46 -5.36 -19.84
N LYS A 124 2.60 -6.01 -19.67
CA LYS A 124 2.71 -7.35 -19.08
C LYS A 124 3.91 -7.37 -18.13
N CYS A 125 3.67 -7.71 -16.87
CA CYS A 125 4.73 -7.96 -15.90
C CYS A 125 5.03 -9.45 -15.81
N SER A 126 6.25 -9.79 -15.38
CA SER A 126 6.75 -11.16 -15.36
C SER A 126 6.31 -11.98 -14.16
N TRP A 127 5.64 -11.36 -13.18
CA TRP A 127 5.27 -12.00 -11.93
C TRP A 127 3.79 -12.34 -11.82
#